data_AF-E1ZAX9-F1
#
_entry.id   AF-E1ZAX9-F1
#
_cell.length_a   1.000
_cell.length_b   1.000
_cell.length_c   1.000
_cell.angle_alpha   90.00
_cell.angle_beta   90.00
_cell.angle_gamma   90.00
#
_symmetry.space_group_name_H-M   'P 1'
#
loop_
_entity.id
_entity.type
_entity.pdbx_description
1 polymer ?
#
loop_
_entity_poly.entity_id
_entity_poly.type
_entity_poly.pdbx_seq_one_letter_code
_entity_poly.pdbx_strand_id
1 'polypeptide(L)'
;MSKRDLVKYARELVMAGVGDIPPWLYALMRTPPLPVKPLRKGRPPPIKFPEDSLIDAYYRRHPEARLEAIDLASFEPPTGRRFALRQLELMSEEGGGLSKIEASIQVEKEFSSRQEAAAAATGVRQQSIIEQIQAEEERHLQQALRQYATSHGPTTVRQHAQELWQQQHTRKPAAGAQLGKQQPIAKQALVRRQAKEPWKQPKQASKAAATGNGTAAPAAAATAGAAS
;
A
#
# COMPACT_ATOMS: atom_id res chain seq x y z
N MET A 1 6.03 9.31 49.15
CA MET A 1 5.54 10.69 49.01
C MET A 1 4.09 10.62 48.53
N SER A 2 3.10 11.00 49.35
CA SER A 2 1.70 11.04 48.91
C SER A 2 1.49 12.18 47.92
N LYS A 3 0.70 11.95 46.86
CA LYS A 3 0.26 13.00 45.93
C LYS A 3 -0.73 13.93 46.63
N ARG A 4 -0.24 14.85 47.44
CA ARG A 4 -1.03 15.96 47.96
C ARG A 4 -1.37 16.91 46.83
N ASP A 5 -2.59 17.43 46.85
CA ASP A 5 -3.08 18.42 45.91
C ASP A 5 -2.39 19.76 46.22
N LEU A 6 -1.42 20.14 45.37
CA LEU A 6 -0.56 21.31 45.58
C LEU A 6 -1.36 22.61 45.74
N VAL A 7 -2.51 22.72 45.08
CA VAL A 7 -3.38 23.90 45.12
C VAL A 7 -4.03 24.04 46.48
N LYS A 8 -4.51 22.92 47.04
CA LYS A 8 -5.10 22.87 48.39
C LYS A 8 -4.05 23.15 49.46
N TYR A 9 -2.88 22.51 49.34
CA TYR A 9 -1.79 22.69 50.29
C TYR A 9 -1.24 24.12 50.33
N ALA A 10 -1.05 24.76 49.16
CA ALA A 10 -0.63 26.16 49.09
C ALA A 10 -1.68 27.11 49.68
N ARG A 11 -2.97 26.84 49.46
CA ARG A 11 -4.08 27.59 50.07
C ARG A 11 -4.11 27.42 51.60
N GLU A 12 -3.88 26.21 52.11
CA GLU A 12 -3.82 25.93 53.55
C GLU A 12 -2.66 26.68 54.22
N LEU A 13 -1.46 26.71 53.62
CA LEU A 13 -0.31 27.47 54.12
C LEU A 13 -0.59 28.98 54.19
N VAL A 14 -1.15 29.54 53.11
CA VAL A 14 -1.56 30.96 53.05
C VAL A 14 -2.59 31.28 54.14
N MET A 15 -3.60 30.43 54.32
CA MET A 15 -4.64 30.63 55.34
C MET A 15 -4.11 30.47 56.77
N ALA A 16 -3.04 29.69 56.96
CA ALA A 16 -2.32 29.57 58.24
C ALA A 16 -1.31 30.71 58.50
N GLY A 17 -1.21 31.70 57.61
CA GLY A 17 -0.25 32.81 57.73
C GLY A 17 1.22 32.42 57.47
N VAL A 18 1.46 31.24 56.88
CA VAL A 18 2.81 30.72 56.61
C VAL A 18 3.30 31.26 55.25
N GLY A 19 3.59 32.55 55.23
CA GLY A 19 4.17 33.28 54.08
C GLY A 19 3.16 34.01 53.19
N ASP A 20 3.69 34.81 52.28
CA ASP A 20 2.92 35.63 51.34
C ASP A 20 2.20 34.79 50.27
N ILE A 21 1.12 35.36 49.72
CA ILE A 21 0.33 34.71 48.67
C ILE A 21 1.11 34.71 47.35
N PRO A 22 1.49 33.54 46.82
CA PRO A 22 2.26 33.51 45.58
C PRO A 22 1.37 33.90 44.39
N PRO A 23 1.87 34.72 43.43
CA PRO A 23 1.04 35.29 42.36
C PRO A 23 0.41 34.24 41.43
N TRP A 24 1.03 33.06 41.30
CA TRP A 24 0.45 31.95 40.53
C TRP A 24 -0.80 31.35 41.18
N LEU A 25 -0.98 31.44 42.51
CA LEU A 25 -2.13 30.86 43.20
C LEU A 25 -3.43 31.60 42.83
N TYR A 26 -3.39 32.92 42.66
CA TYR A 26 -4.53 33.69 42.16
C TYR A 26 -4.94 33.29 40.74
N ALA A 27 -3.97 33.13 39.84
CA ALA A 27 -4.24 32.67 38.48
C ALA A 27 -4.87 31.26 38.49
N LEU A 28 -4.34 30.36 39.32
CA LEU A 28 -4.78 28.97 39.41
C LEU A 28 -6.13 28.82 40.15
N MET A 29 -6.47 29.74 41.06
CA MET A 29 -7.82 29.85 41.64
C MET A 29 -8.84 30.40 40.63
N ARG A 30 -8.44 31.33 39.75
CA ARG A 30 -9.28 31.90 38.69
C ARG A 30 -9.54 30.91 37.55
N THR A 31 -8.52 30.13 37.17
CA THR A 31 -8.61 29.08 36.16
C THR A 31 -8.02 27.79 36.72
N PRO A 32 -8.82 27.00 37.48
CA PRO A 32 -8.35 25.73 38.02
C PRO A 32 -8.05 24.74 36.88
N PRO A 33 -7.01 23.90 37.02
CA PRO A 33 -6.74 22.85 36.04
C PRO A 33 -7.93 21.90 35.97
N LEU A 34 -8.24 21.42 34.77
CA LEU A 34 -9.30 20.43 34.58
C LEU A 34 -9.04 19.21 35.50
N PRO A 35 -10.05 18.73 36.23
CA PRO A 35 -9.87 17.62 37.15
C PRO A 35 -9.36 16.42 36.36
N VAL A 36 -8.20 15.90 36.79
CA VAL A 36 -7.60 14.71 36.20
C VAL A 36 -8.54 13.54 36.48
N LYS A 37 -9.43 13.25 35.52
CA LYS A 37 -10.25 12.03 35.51
C LYS A 37 -9.31 10.86 35.81
N PRO A 38 -9.69 9.91 36.69
CA PRO A 38 -8.79 8.86 37.12
C PRO A 38 -8.21 8.18 35.88
N LEU A 39 -6.88 8.21 35.73
CA LEU A 39 -6.21 7.63 34.55
C LEU A 39 -6.70 6.19 34.44
N ARG A 40 -7.42 5.89 33.36
CA ARG A 40 -7.91 4.53 33.10
C ARG A 40 -6.70 3.62 33.11
N LYS A 41 -6.63 2.71 34.10
CA LYS A 41 -5.48 1.82 34.27
C LYS A 41 -5.41 0.86 33.09
N GLY A 42 -4.51 1.12 32.15
CA GLY A 42 -4.31 0.29 30.95
C GLY A 42 -3.77 1.08 29.77
N ARG A 43 -3.39 0.37 28.71
CA ARG A 43 -3.08 0.95 27.41
C ARG A 43 -4.37 1.49 26.78
N PRO A 44 -4.40 2.70 26.18
CA PRO A 44 -5.57 3.15 25.44
C PRO A 44 -5.88 2.19 24.27
N PRO A 45 -7.17 2.01 23.90
CA PRO A 45 -7.52 1.19 22.75
C PRO A 45 -6.95 1.78 21.46
N PRO A 46 -6.57 0.95 20.47
CA PRO A 46 -6.16 1.45 19.17
C PRO A 46 -7.35 2.15 18.49
N ILE A 47 -7.10 3.34 17.94
CA ILE A 47 -8.04 4.01 17.05
C ILE A 47 -8.10 3.19 15.76
N LYS A 48 -9.32 2.93 15.27
CA LYS A 48 -9.60 2.23 14.01
C LYS A 48 -10.67 3.00 13.25
N PHE A 49 -10.49 3.12 11.95
CA PHE A 49 -11.43 3.76 11.04
C PHE A 49 -12.08 2.71 10.13
N PRO A 50 -13.30 2.94 9.61
CA PRO A 50 -13.96 1.99 8.71
C PRO A 50 -13.17 1.79 7.40
N GLU A 51 -12.50 2.84 6.91
CA GLU A 51 -11.69 2.78 5.68
C GLU A 51 -10.39 1.96 5.83
N ASP A 52 -9.88 1.70 7.04
CA ASP A 52 -8.60 1.00 7.26
C ASP A 52 -8.58 -0.37 6.54
N SER A 53 -9.70 -1.09 6.59
CA SER A 53 -9.86 -2.41 5.96
C SER A 53 -9.98 -2.39 4.42
N LEU A 54 -10.21 -1.20 3.85
CA LEU A 54 -10.26 -0.95 2.41
C LEU A 54 -8.89 -0.51 1.91
N ILE A 55 -8.19 0.35 2.66
CA ILE A 55 -6.80 0.76 2.42
C ILE A 55 -5.87 -0.48 2.39
N ASP A 56 -6.01 -1.38 3.36
CA ASP A 56 -5.31 -2.66 3.42
C ASP A 56 -5.58 -3.56 2.20
N ALA A 57 -6.80 -3.53 1.66
CA ALA A 57 -7.17 -4.31 0.48
C ALA A 57 -6.61 -3.67 -0.80
N TYR A 58 -6.61 -2.33 -0.87
CA TYR A 58 -6.05 -1.56 -1.96
C TYR A 58 -4.54 -1.81 -2.11
N TYR A 59 -3.73 -1.67 -1.05
CA TYR A 59 -2.28 -1.92 -1.11
C TYR A 59 -1.89 -3.40 -1.35
N ARG A 60 -2.84 -4.34 -1.18
CA ARG A 60 -2.64 -5.75 -1.58
C ARG A 60 -2.90 -5.97 -3.07
N ARG A 61 -3.73 -5.15 -3.72
CA ARG A 61 -3.93 -5.13 -5.18
C ARG A 61 -2.84 -4.32 -5.87
N HIS A 62 -2.46 -3.18 -5.28
CA HIS A 62 -1.54 -2.18 -5.79
C HIS A 62 -0.32 -2.03 -4.87
N PRO A 63 0.63 -2.98 -4.87
CA PRO A 63 1.88 -2.85 -4.12
C PRO A 63 2.71 -1.64 -4.56
N GLU A 64 2.61 -1.22 -5.82
CA GLU A 64 3.27 -0.04 -6.40
C GLU A 64 2.84 1.27 -5.72
N ALA A 65 1.57 1.39 -5.32
CA ALA A 65 1.05 2.58 -4.64
C ALA A 65 1.69 2.82 -3.25
N ARG A 66 2.44 1.85 -2.71
CA ARG A 66 3.24 2.01 -1.49
C ARG A 66 4.55 2.77 -1.70
N LEU A 67 4.94 2.99 -2.96
CA LEU A 67 6.13 3.74 -3.37
C LEU A 67 5.81 5.18 -3.76
N GLU A 68 4.52 5.55 -3.85
CA GLU A 68 4.10 6.93 -4.10
C GLU A 68 4.59 7.86 -2.99
N ALA A 69 5.16 9.01 -3.38
CA ALA A 69 5.59 10.03 -2.44
C ALA A 69 4.37 10.70 -1.79
N ILE A 70 4.26 10.61 -0.46
CA ILE A 70 3.17 11.21 0.30
C ILE A 70 3.62 12.60 0.79
N ASP A 71 2.95 13.65 0.34
CA ASP A 71 3.12 14.99 0.90
C ASP A 71 2.35 15.12 2.23
N LEU A 72 3.09 15.11 3.33
CA LEU A 72 2.57 15.25 4.69
C LEU A 72 2.15 16.70 5.05
N ALA A 73 2.50 17.69 4.23
CA ALA A 73 2.05 19.08 4.39
C ALA A 73 0.74 19.36 3.64
N SER A 74 0.40 18.54 2.64
CA SER A 74 -0.85 18.66 1.89
C SER A 74 -2.07 18.30 2.76
N PHE A 75 -3.20 18.96 2.49
CA PHE A 75 -4.49 18.59 3.07
C PHE A 75 -5.18 17.45 2.29
N GLU A 76 -4.67 17.10 1.11
CA GLU A 76 -5.26 16.07 0.26
C GLU A 76 -4.82 14.68 0.75
N PRO A 77 -5.74 13.75 1.06
CA PRO A 77 -5.36 12.45 1.59
C PRO A 77 -4.64 11.60 0.53
N PRO A 78 -3.76 10.65 0.94
CA PRO A 78 -3.05 9.76 0.00
C PRO A 78 -3.99 8.98 -0.93
N THR A 79 -3.50 8.60 -2.11
CA THR A 79 -4.24 7.89 -3.17
C THR A 79 -5.07 6.71 -2.63
N GLY A 80 -4.45 5.83 -1.84
CA GLY A 80 -5.14 4.68 -1.23
C GLY A 80 -6.23 5.05 -0.22
N ARG A 81 -6.11 6.18 0.49
CA ARG A 81 -7.17 6.68 1.38
C ARG A 81 -8.30 7.34 0.59
N ARG A 82 -8.01 8.09 -0.47
CA ARG A 82 -9.03 8.63 -1.38
C ARG A 82 -9.84 7.53 -2.03
N PHE A 83 -9.18 6.47 -2.50
CA PHE A 83 -9.81 5.28 -3.05
C PHE A 83 -10.75 4.63 -2.02
N ALA A 84 -10.25 4.41 -0.81
CA ALA A 84 -11.02 3.78 0.27
C ALA A 84 -12.23 4.62 0.73
N LEU A 85 -12.10 5.95 0.83
CA LEU A 85 -13.21 6.85 1.15
C LEU A 85 -14.26 6.82 0.04
N ARG A 86 -13.84 6.91 -1.24
CA ARG A 86 -14.76 6.83 -2.38
C ARG A 86 -15.47 5.47 -2.47
N GLN A 87 -14.79 4.39 -2.12
CA GLN A 87 -15.39 3.05 -2.04
C GLN A 87 -16.40 2.97 -0.89
N LEU A 88 -16.11 3.60 0.26
CA LEU A 88 -17.01 3.67 1.41
C LEU A 88 -18.27 4.47 1.07
N GLU A 89 -18.14 5.62 0.38
CA GLU A 89 -19.27 6.40 -0.15
C GLU A 89 -20.23 5.50 -0.94
N LEU A 90 -19.75 4.83 -2.00
CA LEU A 90 -20.54 3.93 -2.85
C LEU A 90 -21.17 2.74 -2.10
N MET A 91 -20.53 2.27 -1.02
CA MET A 91 -21.08 1.23 -0.14
C MET A 91 -22.13 1.77 0.84
N SER A 92 -22.16 3.08 1.07
CA SER A 92 -23.03 3.76 2.06
C SER A 92 -24.25 4.47 1.45
N GLU A 93 -24.35 4.53 0.12
CA GLU A 93 -25.48 5.16 -0.59
C GLU A 93 -26.84 4.58 -0.15
N GLU A 94 -27.82 5.46 0.06
CA GLU A 94 -29.08 5.19 0.80
C GLU A 94 -30.05 4.19 0.11
N GLY A 95 -29.68 3.64 -1.05
CA GLY A 95 -30.47 2.66 -1.82
C GLY A 95 -30.15 1.18 -1.53
N GLY A 96 -29.28 0.89 -0.56
CA GLY A 96 -28.71 -0.45 -0.35
C GLY A 96 -27.43 -0.60 -1.17
N GLY A 97 -26.41 0.18 -0.79
CA GLY A 97 -25.17 0.42 -1.53
C GLY A 97 -24.44 -0.82 -2.08
N LEU A 98 -23.59 -0.55 -3.07
CA LEU A 98 -22.90 -1.55 -3.88
C LEU A 98 -22.09 -2.53 -3.01
N SER A 99 -21.99 -3.80 -3.45
CA SER A 99 -21.13 -4.75 -2.74
C SER A 99 -19.68 -4.27 -2.74
N LYS A 100 -18.90 -4.64 -1.73
CA LYS A 100 -17.49 -4.23 -1.58
C LYS A 100 -16.65 -4.49 -2.85
N ILE A 101 -16.98 -5.52 -3.63
CA ILE A 101 -16.29 -5.85 -4.88
C ILE A 101 -16.73 -4.92 -6.01
N GLU A 102 -18.03 -4.75 -6.24
CA GLU A 102 -18.56 -3.86 -7.28
C GLU A 102 -18.15 -2.41 -7.05
N ALA A 103 -18.24 -1.92 -5.81
CA ALA A 103 -17.74 -0.62 -5.41
C ALA A 103 -16.25 -0.48 -5.76
N SER A 104 -15.39 -1.47 -5.46
CA SER A 104 -13.97 -1.40 -5.81
C SER A 104 -13.72 -1.27 -7.32
N ILE A 105 -14.47 -2.00 -8.15
CA ILE A 105 -14.35 -1.97 -9.61
C ILE A 105 -14.83 -0.61 -10.17
N GLN A 106 -15.86 -0.01 -9.56
CA GLN A 106 -16.33 1.32 -9.96
C GLN A 106 -15.30 2.40 -9.59
N VAL A 107 -14.72 2.36 -8.38
CA VAL A 107 -13.67 3.31 -8.00
C VAL A 107 -12.41 3.14 -8.85
N GLU A 108 -12.02 1.90 -9.19
CA GLU A 108 -10.90 1.65 -10.13
C GLU A 108 -11.10 2.35 -11.48
N LYS A 109 -12.33 2.31 -12.05
CA LYS A 109 -12.69 3.01 -13.29
C LYS A 109 -12.71 4.54 -13.12
N GLU A 110 -13.21 5.05 -12.00
CA GLU A 110 -13.19 6.48 -11.70
C GLU A 110 -11.74 7.00 -11.54
N PHE A 111 -10.84 6.19 -10.96
CA PHE A 111 -9.44 6.57 -10.80
C PHE A 111 -8.64 6.47 -12.09
N SER A 112 -8.82 5.42 -12.90
CA SER A 112 -8.12 5.30 -14.19
C SER A 112 -8.51 6.43 -15.16
N SER A 113 -9.81 6.72 -15.29
CA SER A 113 -10.29 7.84 -16.10
C SER A 113 -9.80 9.22 -15.60
N ARG A 114 -9.68 9.42 -14.28
CA ARG A 114 -9.04 10.63 -13.71
C ARG A 114 -7.53 10.70 -14.01
N GLN A 115 -6.81 9.59 -13.97
CA GLN A 115 -5.39 9.55 -14.34
C GLN A 115 -5.18 9.84 -15.83
N GLU A 116 -6.00 9.26 -16.70
CA GLU A 116 -6.00 9.54 -18.14
C GLU A 116 -6.29 11.02 -18.43
N ALA A 117 -7.29 11.60 -17.78
CA ALA A 117 -7.60 13.02 -17.89
C ALA A 117 -6.46 13.92 -17.37
N ALA A 118 -5.82 13.57 -16.25
CA ALA A 118 -4.68 14.31 -15.72
C ALA A 118 -3.44 14.20 -16.62
N ALA A 119 -3.15 13.02 -17.17
CA ALA A 119 -2.06 12.82 -18.12
C ALA A 119 -2.28 13.60 -19.42
N ALA A 120 -3.52 13.59 -19.94
CA ALA A 120 -3.92 14.38 -21.09
C ALA A 120 -3.78 15.90 -20.83
N ALA A 121 -4.23 16.37 -19.67
CA ALA A 121 -4.10 17.78 -19.27
C ALA A 121 -2.63 18.23 -19.08
N THR A 122 -1.76 17.32 -18.61
CA THR A 122 -0.32 17.58 -18.46
C THR A 122 0.43 17.50 -19.80
N GLY A 123 -0.21 17.02 -20.88
CA GLY A 123 0.39 16.88 -22.21
C GLY A 123 1.45 15.78 -22.32
N VAL A 124 1.73 15.06 -21.22
CA VAL A 124 2.64 13.91 -21.22
C VAL A 124 1.92 12.73 -21.84
N ARG A 125 2.08 12.55 -23.16
CA ARG A 125 1.81 11.26 -23.78
C ARG A 125 2.59 10.20 -23.02
N GLN A 126 1.89 9.16 -22.57
CA GLN A 126 2.48 7.91 -22.09
C GLN A 126 3.29 7.31 -23.24
N GLN A 127 4.56 7.67 -23.34
CA GLN A 127 5.50 7.05 -24.27
C GLN A 127 5.62 5.58 -23.87
N SER A 128 5.57 4.68 -24.83
CA SER A 128 5.84 3.28 -24.56
C SER A 128 7.25 3.14 -23.97
N ILE A 129 7.47 2.13 -23.14
CA ILE A 129 8.79 1.88 -22.50
C ILE A 129 9.91 1.80 -23.57
N ILE A 130 9.58 1.29 -24.77
CA ILE A 130 10.49 1.22 -25.91
C ILE A 130 10.84 2.62 -26.45
N GLU A 131 9.85 3.51 -26.62
CA GLU A 131 10.09 4.90 -27.03
C GLU A 131 10.89 5.68 -25.97
N GLN A 132 10.66 5.44 -24.68
CA GLN A 132 11.45 6.05 -23.62
C GLN A 132 12.92 5.61 -23.69
N ILE A 133 13.18 4.30 -23.82
CA ILE A 133 14.54 3.76 -23.97
C ILE A 133 15.21 4.37 -25.21
N GLN A 134 14.52 4.42 -26.36
CA GLN A 134 15.06 5.03 -27.59
C GLN A 134 15.38 6.51 -27.41
N ALA A 135 14.53 7.28 -26.72
CA ALA A 135 14.78 8.69 -26.45
C ALA A 135 15.95 8.92 -25.47
N GLU A 136 16.17 8.02 -24.50
CA GLU A 136 17.33 8.02 -23.61
C GLU A 136 18.61 7.65 -24.37
N GLU A 137 18.60 6.59 -25.17
CA GLU A 137 19.71 6.18 -26.05
C GLU A 137 20.10 7.30 -27.02
N GLU A 138 19.14 7.96 -27.67
CA GLU A 138 19.42 9.07 -28.59
C GLU A 138 20.06 10.26 -27.86
N ARG A 139 19.58 10.61 -26.65
CA ARG A 139 20.20 11.66 -25.83
C ARG A 139 21.64 11.32 -25.46
N HIS A 140 21.92 10.07 -25.07
CA HIS A 140 23.28 9.63 -24.77
C HIS A 140 24.18 9.63 -26.01
N LEU A 141 23.67 9.23 -27.18
CA LEU A 141 24.39 9.31 -28.45
C LEU A 141 24.71 10.77 -28.82
N GLN A 142 23.74 11.68 -28.70
CA GLN A 142 23.95 13.11 -28.95
C GLN A 142 24.97 13.74 -27.98
N GLN A 143 24.96 13.34 -26.70
CA GLN A 143 25.96 13.77 -25.73
C GLN A 143 27.37 13.25 -26.07
N ALA A 144 27.50 11.97 -26.41
CA ALA A 144 28.76 11.37 -26.83
C ALA A 144 29.32 12.04 -28.10
N LEU A 145 28.46 12.32 -29.09
CA LEU A 145 28.85 13.06 -30.30
C LEU A 145 29.31 14.49 -29.99
N ARG A 146 28.68 15.20 -29.04
CA ARG A 146 29.14 16.52 -28.58
C ARG A 146 30.50 16.43 -27.90
N GLN A 147 30.70 15.47 -27.00
CA GLN A 147 31.99 15.25 -26.32
C GLN A 147 33.12 14.89 -27.30
N TYR A 148 32.81 14.06 -28.30
CA TYR A 148 33.73 13.70 -29.38
C TYR A 148 34.09 14.92 -30.23
N ALA A 149 33.10 15.75 -30.60
CA ALA A 149 33.33 17.00 -31.35
C ALA A 149 34.15 18.04 -30.57
N THR A 150 33.95 18.17 -29.26
CA THR A 150 34.76 19.08 -28.42
C THR A 150 36.20 18.61 -28.22
N SER A 151 36.45 17.30 -28.28
CA SER A 151 37.79 16.72 -28.06
C SER A 151 38.62 16.60 -29.34
N HIS A 152 37.99 16.32 -30.49
CA HIS A 152 38.70 16.06 -31.75
C HIS A 152 38.61 17.22 -32.77
N GLY A 153 37.65 18.13 -32.61
CA GLY A 153 37.39 19.25 -33.53
C GLY A 153 36.47 18.89 -34.72
N PRO A 154 35.80 19.87 -35.35
CA PRO A 154 34.69 19.60 -36.28
C PRO A 154 35.11 18.94 -37.61
N THR A 155 36.38 19.05 -38.01
CA THR A 155 36.91 18.50 -39.27
C THR A 155 37.20 17.00 -39.18
N THR A 156 37.84 16.56 -38.09
CA THR A 156 38.16 15.15 -37.82
C THR A 156 36.91 14.32 -37.59
N VAL A 157 35.88 14.87 -36.91
CA VAL A 157 34.57 14.20 -36.75
C VAL A 157 33.93 13.89 -38.10
N ARG A 158 33.98 14.84 -39.06
CA ARG A 158 33.47 14.60 -40.42
C ARG A 158 34.26 13.52 -41.14
N GLN A 159 35.59 13.53 -41.04
CA GLN A 159 36.44 12.51 -41.65
C GLN A 159 36.17 11.13 -41.06
N HIS A 160 36.13 10.99 -39.73
CA HIS A 160 35.85 9.72 -39.06
C HIS A 160 34.43 9.20 -39.35
N ALA A 161 33.43 10.09 -39.44
CA ALA A 161 32.08 9.71 -39.86
C ALA A 161 32.03 9.25 -41.33
N GLN A 162 32.78 9.91 -42.23
CA GLN A 162 32.88 9.54 -43.64
C GLN A 162 33.63 8.21 -43.83
N GLU A 163 34.66 7.96 -43.02
CA GLU A 163 35.43 6.71 -42.98
C GLU A 163 34.59 5.55 -42.44
N LEU A 164 33.85 5.74 -41.34
CA LEU A 164 32.89 4.75 -40.83
C LEU A 164 31.77 4.45 -41.85
N TRP A 165 31.25 5.47 -42.53
CA TRP A 165 30.26 5.28 -43.60
C TRP A 165 30.84 4.44 -44.74
N GLN A 166 32.06 4.75 -45.20
CA GLN A 166 32.75 3.93 -46.19
C GLN A 166 33.02 2.49 -45.69
N GLN A 167 33.40 2.27 -44.43
CA GLN A 167 33.59 0.93 -43.88
C GLN A 167 32.30 0.10 -43.86
N GLN A 168 31.13 0.73 -43.65
CA GLN A 168 29.84 0.02 -43.71
C GLN A 168 29.45 -0.38 -45.14
N HIS A 169 29.72 0.46 -46.14
CA HIS A 169 29.40 0.16 -47.56
C HIS A 169 30.47 -0.65 -48.29
N THR A 170 31.73 -0.62 -47.83
CA THR A 170 32.81 -1.49 -48.34
C THR A 170 32.85 -2.86 -47.67
N ARG A 171 32.05 -3.09 -46.61
CA ARG A 171 31.69 -4.43 -46.12
C ARG A 171 30.83 -5.15 -47.14
N LYS A 172 31.51 -5.68 -48.17
CA LYS A 172 31.03 -6.77 -49.02
C LYS A 172 30.42 -7.84 -48.10
N PRO A 173 29.16 -8.28 -48.30
CA PRO A 173 28.57 -9.29 -47.44
C PRO A 173 29.43 -10.54 -47.49
N ALA A 174 30.03 -10.91 -46.36
CA ALA A 174 30.86 -12.10 -46.28
C ALA A 174 29.97 -13.31 -46.57
N ALA A 175 30.21 -13.97 -47.71
CA ALA A 175 29.58 -15.23 -48.03
C ALA A 175 29.97 -16.23 -46.93
N GLY A 176 28.99 -16.68 -46.13
CA GLY A 176 29.24 -17.67 -45.07
C GLY A 176 28.86 -17.29 -43.64
N ALA A 177 28.03 -16.27 -43.39
CA ALA A 177 27.21 -16.28 -42.18
C ALA A 177 25.98 -17.16 -42.43
N GLN A 178 26.09 -18.46 -42.12
CA GLN A 178 24.93 -19.34 -42.15
C GLN A 178 23.87 -18.80 -41.19
N LEU A 179 22.72 -18.38 -41.71
CA LEU A 179 21.51 -18.31 -40.89
C LEU A 179 21.32 -19.70 -40.30
N GLY A 180 21.56 -19.81 -38.99
CA GLY A 180 21.06 -20.93 -38.22
C GLY A 180 19.56 -20.96 -38.41
N LYS A 181 19.08 -21.91 -39.22
CA LYS A 181 17.66 -22.16 -39.41
C LYS A 181 17.09 -22.59 -38.07
N GLN A 182 16.62 -21.65 -37.27
CA GLN A 182 15.71 -21.95 -36.18
C GLN A 182 14.48 -22.57 -36.84
N GLN A 183 14.41 -23.90 -36.79
CA GLN A 183 13.29 -24.63 -37.37
C GLN A 183 12.01 -24.26 -36.59
N PRO A 184 10.86 -24.19 -37.27
CA PRO A 184 9.58 -24.09 -36.57
C PRO A 184 9.35 -25.40 -35.79
N ILE A 185 9.63 -25.40 -34.48
CA ILE A 185 9.29 -26.53 -33.59
C ILE A 185 7.77 -26.49 -33.35
N ALA A 186 7.03 -26.93 -34.36
CA ALA A 186 5.60 -27.20 -34.29
C ALA A 186 5.37 -28.71 -34.40
N LYS A 187 5.13 -29.34 -33.24
CA LYS A 187 4.39 -30.61 -33.08
C LYS A 187 5.00 -31.87 -33.74
N GLN A 188 5.73 -32.67 -32.95
CA GLN A 188 5.52 -34.13 -32.89
C GLN A 188 6.32 -34.81 -31.76
N ALA A 189 5.63 -35.13 -30.65
CA ALA A 189 6.01 -36.17 -29.69
C ALA A 189 4.78 -36.54 -28.83
N LEU A 190 3.84 -37.25 -29.45
CA LEU A 190 2.64 -37.78 -28.80
C LEU A 190 3.02 -39.02 -27.95
N VAL A 191 2.53 -39.09 -26.71
CA VAL A 191 2.30 -40.31 -25.91
C VAL A 191 3.43 -41.35 -25.83
N ARG A 192 4.14 -41.38 -24.68
CA ARG A 192 4.18 -42.58 -23.80
C ARG A 192 4.84 -42.32 -22.45
N ARG A 193 4.03 -42.24 -21.38
CA ARG A 193 4.18 -43.01 -20.12
C ARG A 193 3.16 -42.54 -19.07
N GLN A 194 2.01 -43.21 -19.07
CA GLN A 194 1.21 -43.33 -17.85
C GLN A 194 1.96 -44.27 -16.90
N ALA A 195 2.52 -43.73 -15.82
CA ALA A 195 2.96 -44.42 -14.61
C ALA A 195 3.06 -43.34 -13.51
N LYS A 196 1.96 -42.97 -12.85
CA LYS A 196 1.31 -43.69 -11.74
C LYS A 196 2.15 -43.64 -10.44
N GLU A 197 2.27 -42.44 -9.85
CA GLU A 197 2.47 -42.28 -8.40
C GLU A 197 1.46 -41.27 -7.82
N PRO A 198 0.74 -41.60 -6.74
CA PRO A 198 -0.29 -40.74 -6.16
C PRO A 198 0.27 -39.88 -5.01
N TRP A 199 0.34 -38.56 -5.19
CA TRP A 199 0.57 -37.67 -4.07
C TRP A 199 -0.65 -37.67 -3.13
N LYS A 200 -0.45 -38.17 -1.91
CA LYS A 200 -1.52 -38.32 -0.90
C LYS A 200 -1.91 -36.96 -0.32
N GLN A 201 -3.20 -36.75 -0.15
CA GLN A 201 -3.73 -35.74 0.78
C GLN A 201 -3.33 -36.10 2.22
N PRO A 202 -3.09 -35.12 3.11
CA PRO A 202 -2.94 -35.37 4.53
C PRO A 202 -4.28 -35.82 5.12
N LYS A 203 -4.42 -37.13 5.38
CA LYS A 203 -5.56 -37.64 6.16
C LYS A 203 -5.37 -37.33 7.65
N GLN A 204 -6.46 -36.90 8.26
CA GLN A 204 -6.65 -36.74 9.69
C GLN A 204 -6.16 -37.97 10.45
N ALA A 205 -5.32 -37.76 11.47
CA ALA A 205 -4.94 -38.80 12.41
C ALA A 205 -6.03 -38.94 13.48
N SER A 206 -7.04 -39.77 13.22
CA SER A 206 -7.83 -40.37 14.29
C SER A 206 -7.09 -41.57 14.87
N LYS A 207 -6.88 -41.58 16.18
CA LYS A 207 -6.59 -42.81 16.92
C LYS A 207 -7.45 -42.84 18.17
N ALA A 208 -8.30 -43.85 18.26
CA ALA A 208 -9.20 -44.08 19.38
C ALA A 208 -8.62 -45.14 20.33
N ALA A 209 -8.88 -44.95 21.62
CA ALA A 209 -9.04 -45.98 22.66
C ALA A 209 -9.74 -45.27 23.83
N ALA A 210 -11.02 -45.58 24.11
CA ALA A 210 -11.45 -46.53 25.15
C ALA A 210 -11.38 -45.88 26.57
N THR A 211 -12.35 -45.97 27.48
CA THR A 211 -13.49 -46.90 27.68
C THR A 211 -14.52 -46.21 28.60
N GLY A 212 -15.80 -46.63 28.62
CA GLY A 212 -16.65 -46.40 29.82
C GLY A 212 -18.15 -46.13 29.58
N ASN A 213 -18.98 -47.14 29.85
CA ASN A 213 -20.43 -47.07 29.93
C ASN A 213 -20.94 -46.06 30.98
N GLY A 214 -22.16 -45.53 30.79
CA GLY A 214 -22.84 -44.68 31.79
C GLY A 214 -24.31 -44.40 31.46
N THR A 215 -25.17 -45.40 31.57
CA THR A 215 -26.64 -45.30 31.49
C THR A 215 -27.25 -44.35 32.54
N ALA A 216 -28.17 -43.47 32.14
CA ALA A 216 -29.36 -43.08 32.94
C ALA A 216 -30.39 -42.31 32.09
N ALA A 217 -31.67 -42.47 32.44
CA ALA A 217 -32.85 -41.92 31.75
C ALA A 217 -33.45 -40.72 32.55
N PRO A 218 -34.58 -40.10 32.12
CA PRO A 218 -34.92 -38.71 32.49
C PRO A 218 -35.91 -38.54 33.66
N ALA A 219 -35.91 -37.33 34.23
CA ALA A 219 -37.00 -36.67 34.98
C ALA A 219 -36.68 -35.16 35.01
N ALA A 220 -37.55 -34.14 35.10
CA ALA A 220 -39.00 -33.89 35.08
C ALA A 220 -39.26 -32.72 36.08
N ALA A 221 -40.27 -31.87 35.85
CA ALA A 221 -40.73 -30.78 36.77
C ALA A 221 -39.71 -29.61 37.01
N ALA A 222 -40.02 -28.38 37.48
CA ALA A 222 -41.24 -27.56 37.70
C ALA A 222 -40.80 -26.12 38.16
N THR A 223 -41.56 -25.01 38.21
CA THR A 223 -42.85 -24.51 37.63
C THR A 223 -43.02 -23.00 37.93
N ALA A 224 -43.76 -22.27 37.08
CA ALA A 224 -44.61 -21.10 37.41
C ALA A 224 -44.02 -19.69 37.76
N GLY A 225 -44.88 -18.66 37.60
CA GLY A 225 -44.72 -17.25 38.04
C GLY A 225 -44.38 -16.27 36.90
N ALA A 226 -45.24 -15.47 36.26
CA ALA A 226 -46.48 -14.74 36.62
C ALA A 226 -46.26 -13.34 37.26
N ALA A 227 -47.05 -12.35 36.80
CA ALA A 227 -47.05 -10.91 37.14
C ALA A 227 -45.84 -10.09 36.63
N SER A 228 -45.98 -8.85 36.13
CA SER A 228 -47.15 -7.94 36.02
C SER A 228 -47.20 -7.26 34.64
#